data_AF-V4A888-F1
#
_entry.id   AF-V4A888-F1
#
_cell.length_a   1.000
_cell.length_b   1.000
_cell.length_c   1.000
_cell.angle_alpha   90.00
_cell.angle_beta   90.00
_cell.angle_gamma   90.00
#
_symmetry.space_group_name_H-M   'P 1'
#
loop_
_entity.id
_entity.type
_entity.pdbx_description
1 polymer ?
#
loop_
_entity_poly.entity_id
_entity_poly.type
_entity_poly.pdbx_seq_one_letter_code
_entity_poly.pdbx_strand_id
1 'polypeptide(L)'
;MASKSDIDVELGLNEEKKSKDELHFQDFPLEEDELDTSDGQTHKFTNFPHTADSDEDISDKSELLKDDKAITSFWKFEYYQQFFDVDSKQVFHRVAGSMLPLPNRNYLVTHIRPNPDLYGPFWICLTLVFTTAIAGNLANYLQSASVNYVWKYDFHKVSLAATAIFSYWWLIPLFLYGILWWRGNQTSVRYTFLEIICVYGYSLAIYIPISILWVIQVNWLQWILVIIGAVLSGSVLIITFWPAVKDDTKHVALTILAVIFIFHAALAIGFVVSFL
;
A
#
# COMPACT_ATOMS: atom_id res chain seq x y z
N MET A 1 11.11 75.17 -30.49
CA MET A 1 10.76 75.75 -29.18
C MET A 1 10.50 74.59 -28.24
N ALA A 2 11.13 74.60 -27.08
CA ALA A 2 11.27 73.49 -26.14
C ALA A 2 9.97 72.83 -25.66
N SER A 3 10.01 71.54 -25.33
CA SER A 3 9.86 71.08 -23.94
C SER A 3 10.09 69.55 -23.82
N LYS A 4 10.81 69.20 -22.76
CA LYS A 4 11.27 67.88 -22.29
C LYS A 4 10.14 66.91 -21.90
N SER A 5 10.46 65.61 -21.99
CA SER A 5 10.42 64.71 -20.82
C SER A 5 11.30 63.48 -21.08
N ASP A 6 12.37 63.38 -20.29
CA ASP A 6 13.32 62.29 -20.18
C ASP A 6 12.68 61.05 -19.49
N ILE A 7 13.19 59.86 -19.77
CA ILE A 7 13.67 58.86 -18.78
C ILE A 7 14.43 57.78 -19.57
N ASP A 8 15.73 57.75 -19.32
CA ASP A 8 16.73 56.91 -19.96
C ASP A 8 16.81 55.50 -19.36
N VAL A 9 17.26 54.62 -20.24
CA VAL A 9 17.51 53.19 -20.08
C VAL A 9 18.80 52.97 -19.28
N GLU A 10 18.74 52.19 -18.19
CA GLU A 10 19.93 51.71 -17.50
C GLU A 10 20.21 50.24 -17.87
N LEU A 11 21.15 50.06 -18.80
CA LEU A 11 21.74 48.78 -19.18
C LEU A 11 23.20 48.75 -18.72
N GLY A 12 23.50 47.87 -17.77
CA GLY A 12 24.71 47.05 -17.79
C GLY A 12 25.95 47.55 -17.04
N LEU A 13 26.49 46.57 -16.29
CA LEU A 13 27.90 46.36 -15.91
C LEU A 13 28.33 46.90 -14.53
N ASN A 14 28.28 46.02 -13.53
CA ASN A 14 29.52 45.63 -12.85
C ASN A 14 29.41 44.24 -12.20
N GLU A 15 30.48 43.50 -12.41
CA GLU A 15 30.69 42.08 -12.12
C GLU A 15 30.85 41.78 -10.62
N GLU A 16 30.59 40.52 -10.31
CA GLU A 16 31.13 39.72 -9.19
C GLU A 16 31.05 40.26 -7.76
N LYS A 17 30.03 39.81 -7.01
CA LYS A 17 30.22 39.48 -5.59
C LYS A 17 29.45 38.23 -5.18
N LYS A 18 30.07 37.09 -5.47
CA LYS A 18 29.70 35.77 -4.93
C LYS A 18 30.01 35.75 -3.43
N SER A 19 28.99 35.90 -2.59
CA SER A 19 29.07 35.57 -1.17
C SER A 19 29.34 34.07 -1.04
N LYS A 20 30.59 33.73 -0.71
CA LYS A 20 30.97 32.45 -0.14
C LYS A 20 30.92 32.66 1.36
N ASP A 21 30.00 31.99 2.05
CA ASP A 21 30.06 31.89 3.51
C ASP A 21 31.27 31.02 3.87
N GLU A 22 32.35 31.68 4.28
CA GLU A 22 33.54 31.04 4.85
C GLU A 22 33.22 30.55 6.27
N LEU A 23 33.27 29.24 6.46
CA LEU A 23 33.19 28.61 7.76
C LEU A 23 34.47 28.92 8.56
N HIS A 24 34.34 29.75 9.59
CA HIS A 24 35.43 30.10 10.49
C HIS A 24 35.58 29.01 11.55
N PHE A 25 36.63 28.19 11.45
CA PHE A 25 37.00 27.26 12.52
C PHE A 25 37.85 27.99 13.57
N GLN A 26 37.57 27.72 14.84
CA GLN A 26 38.31 28.28 15.96
C GLN A 26 39.47 27.35 16.29
N ASP A 27 40.69 27.81 16.02
CA ASP A 27 41.91 27.15 16.48
C ASP A 27 42.13 27.47 17.96
N PHE A 28 42.24 26.44 18.79
CA PHE A 28 42.56 26.58 20.21
C PHE A 28 44.09 26.70 20.37
N PRO A 29 44.61 27.69 21.11
CA PRO A 29 46.04 27.81 21.35
C PRO A 29 46.54 26.64 22.20
N LEU A 30 47.67 26.05 21.82
CA LEU A 30 48.49 25.27 22.74
C LEU A 30 49.33 26.27 23.54
N GLU A 31 48.85 26.60 24.74
CA GLU A 31 49.66 27.31 25.74
C GLU A 31 50.71 26.32 26.29
N GLU A 32 51.96 26.52 25.89
CA GLU A 32 53.12 26.03 26.62
C GLU A 32 53.29 26.91 27.86
N ASP A 33 52.73 26.46 28.99
CA ASP A 33 53.06 27.04 30.30
C ASP A 33 53.97 26.08 31.08
N GLU A 34 55.23 26.48 31.20
CA GLU A 34 56.05 26.15 32.37
C GLU A 34 55.37 26.75 33.61
N LEU A 35 55.08 25.94 34.64
CA LEU A 35 55.48 26.21 36.03
C LEU A 35 54.89 25.20 37.03
N ASP A 36 55.82 24.65 37.79
CA ASP A 36 55.83 24.47 39.24
C ASP A 36 54.73 23.67 39.98
N THR A 37 55.29 22.92 40.92
CA THR A 37 54.78 21.92 41.84
C THR A 37 53.56 22.33 42.68
N SER A 38 52.60 21.40 42.83
CA SER A 38 51.94 21.06 44.10
C SER A 38 50.67 20.21 43.89
N ASP A 39 50.73 18.95 44.34
CA ASP A 39 49.67 18.07 44.85
C ASP A 39 48.29 18.00 44.15
N GLY A 40 48.02 16.84 43.52
CA GLY A 40 46.69 16.41 43.10
C GLY A 40 46.71 15.11 42.29
N GLN A 41 46.42 13.98 42.95
CA GLN A 41 46.47 12.59 42.47
C GLN A 41 46.07 12.34 40.99
N THR A 42 47.01 11.80 40.21
CA THR A 42 46.77 11.23 38.86
C THR A 42 46.68 9.70 38.96
N HIS A 43 45.54 9.09 38.62
CA HIS A 43 45.48 7.65 38.37
C HIS A 43 45.80 7.38 36.89
N LYS A 44 47.05 6.98 36.62
CA LYS A 44 47.48 6.36 35.35
C LYS A 44 46.82 4.99 35.21
N PHE A 45 46.02 4.79 34.16
CA PHE A 45 45.53 3.48 33.76
C PHE A 45 46.51 2.83 32.78
N THR A 46 47.57 2.21 33.31
CA THR A 46 48.44 1.30 32.55
C THR A 46 48.32 -0.08 33.16
N ASN A 47 47.31 -0.83 32.72
CA ASN A 47 47.24 -2.28 32.87
C ASN A 47 46.46 -2.85 31.69
N PHE A 48 47.15 -3.49 30.76
CA PHE A 48 46.57 -4.39 29.76
C PHE A 48 46.81 -5.83 30.22
N PRO A 49 45.79 -6.69 30.29
CA PRO A 49 46.01 -8.13 30.38
C PRO A 49 46.44 -8.68 29.02
N HIS A 50 47.39 -9.61 29.06
CA HIS A 50 47.91 -10.36 27.93
C HIS A 50 46.98 -11.51 27.51
N THR A 51 47.21 -11.92 26.25
CA THR A 51 46.91 -13.18 25.55
C THR A 51 45.54 -13.37 24.90
N ALA A 52 45.66 -13.63 23.59
CA ALA A 52 44.64 -13.96 22.62
C ALA A 52 44.17 -15.40 22.77
N ASP A 53 42.89 -15.62 22.49
CA ASP A 53 42.46 -16.67 21.56
C ASP A 53 41.23 -16.16 20.81
N SER A 54 41.24 -16.41 19.51
CA SER A 54 40.18 -16.15 18.55
C SER A 54 38.88 -16.84 18.96
N ASP A 55 37.74 -16.16 18.83
CA ASP A 55 36.66 -16.58 17.93
C ASP A 55 35.56 -15.51 17.88
N GLU A 56 34.88 -15.49 16.75
CA GLU A 56 34.05 -14.42 16.21
C GLU A 56 32.73 -14.21 16.99
N ASP A 57 32.58 -13.08 17.68
CA ASP A 57 31.26 -12.59 18.11
C ASP A 57 30.88 -11.31 17.36
N ILE A 58 30.62 -11.49 16.06
CA ILE A 58 29.88 -10.55 15.19
C ILE A 58 28.36 -10.63 15.49
N SER A 59 27.92 -11.55 16.36
CA SER A 59 26.53 -11.79 16.72
C SER A 59 25.89 -10.64 17.52
N ASP A 60 26.59 -10.08 18.50
CA ASP A 60 25.94 -9.23 19.52
C ASP A 60 25.68 -7.78 19.07
N LYS A 61 26.29 -7.34 17.96
CA LYS A 61 25.98 -6.04 17.35
C LYS A 61 24.77 -6.07 16.43
N SER A 62 24.30 -7.25 16.05
CA SER A 62 23.12 -7.42 15.19
C SER A 62 21.80 -7.41 15.97
N GLU A 63 21.84 -7.61 17.30
CA GLU A 63 20.64 -7.67 18.13
C GLU A 63 20.20 -6.33 18.72
N LEU A 64 21.10 -5.34 18.82
CA LEU A 64 20.79 -3.99 19.29
C LEU A 64 20.23 -3.03 18.22
N LEU A 65 20.09 -3.51 16.98
CA LEU A 65 19.45 -2.77 15.87
C LEU A 65 18.11 -3.37 15.44
N LYS A 66 17.55 -4.30 16.25
CA LYS A 66 16.12 -4.53 16.20
C LYS A 66 15.49 -3.31 16.85
N ASP A 67 15.21 -2.30 16.03
CA ASP A 67 14.37 -1.15 16.38
C ASP A 67 13.25 -1.64 17.29
N ASP A 68 13.35 -1.27 18.57
CA ASP A 68 12.20 -1.21 19.45
C ASP A 68 11.28 -0.15 18.84
N LYS A 69 10.52 -0.54 17.81
CA LYS A 69 9.38 0.22 17.31
C LYS A 69 8.46 0.35 18.51
N ALA A 70 8.62 1.46 19.23
CA ALA A 70 7.77 1.83 20.34
C ALA A 70 6.33 1.53 19.91
N ILE A 71 5.61 0.73 20.69
CA ILE A 71 4.22 0.37 20.37
C ILE A 71 3.44 1.69 20.30
N THR A 72 3.27 2.21 19.09
CA THR A 72 2.61 3.48 18.85
C THR A 72 1.13 3.24 19.12
N SER A 73 0.53 4.11 19.93
CA SER A 73 -0.91 4.04 20.18
C SER A 73 -1.66 4.19 18.86
N PHE A 74 -2.74 3.44 18.67
CA PHE A 74 -3.49 3.40 17.40
C PHE A 74 -4.08 4.75 16.96
N TRP A 75 -4.14 5.75 17.84
CA TRP A 75 -4.58 7.11 17.53
C TRP A 75 -3.49 8.01 16.95
N LYS A 76 -2.23 7.55 16.95
CA LYS A 76 -1.09 8.30 16.43
C LYS A 76 -0.94 8.06 14.93
N PHE A 77 -0.52 9.09 14.19
CA PHE A 77 -0.31 8.99 12.75
C PHE A 77 0.79 7.97 12.40
N GLU A 78 1.84 7.92 13.22
CA GLU A 78 2.99 7.01 13.09
C GLU A 78 2.55 5.54 13.13
N TYR A 79 1.46 5.22 13.83
CA TYR A 79 0.88 3.87 13.82
C TYR A 79 0.38 3.47 12.43
N TYR A 80 -0.17 4.40 11.65
CA TYR A 80 -0.70 4.11 10.31
C TYR A 80 0.37 4.19 9.22
N GLN A 81 1.40 5.02 9.40
CA GLN A 81 2.49 5.21 8.44
C GLN A 81 3.12 3.87 8.01
N GLN A 82 3.29 2.93 8.95
CA GLN A 82 3.87 1.62 8.66
C GLN A 82 3.08 0.78 7.63
N PHE A 83 1.78 1.02 7.46
CA PHE A 83 0.95 0.32 6.47
C PHE A 83 1.01 0.94 5.07
N PHE A 84 1.68 2.09 4.93
CA PHE A 84 1.92 2.79 3.67
C PHE A 84 3.39 2.80 3.28
N ASP A 85 4.28 2.42 4.18
CA ASP A 85 5.71 2.28 3.95
C ASP A 85 6.02 0.92 3.29
N VAL A 86 5.80 0.84 1.98
CA VAL A 86 5.99 -0.38 1.18
C VAL A 86 6.77 -0.14 -0.10
N ASP A 87 7.57 -1.14 -0.47
CA ASP A 87 8.31 -1.13 -1.73
C ASP A 87 7.42 -1.43 -2.93
N SER A 88 7.64 -0.70 -4.03
CA SER A 88 6.91 -0.91 -5.28
C SER A 88 7.02 -2.35 -5.82
N LYS A 89 8.20 -2.97 -5.68
CA LYS A 89 8.43 -4.38 -6.08
C LYS A 89 7.57 -5.35 -5.27
N GLN A 90 7.41 -5.09 -3.98
CA GLN A 90 6.58 -5.89 -3.09
C GLN A 90 5.11 -5.81 -3.49
N VAL A 91 4.60 -4.60 -3.75
CA VAL A 91 3.23 -4.38 -4.22
C VAL A 91 2.98 -5.08 -5.54
N PHE A 92 3.90 -4.99 -6.51
CA PHE A 92 3.78 -5.67 -7.80
C PHE A 92 3.69 -7.19 -7.63
N HIS A 93 4.55 -7.78 -6.80
CA HIS A 93 4.52 -9.21 -6.54
C HIS A 93 3.23 -9.65 -5.84
N ARG A 94 2.69 -8.83 -4.93
CA ARG A 94 1.37 -9.05 -4.30
C ARG A 94 0.23 -8.99 -5.31
N VAL A 95 0.25 -8.03 -6.22
CA VAL A 95 -0.72 -7.93 -7.32
C VAL A 95 -0.65 -9.18 -8.19
N ALA A 96 0.55 -9.54 -8.69
CA ALA A 96 0.72 -10.72 -9.54
C ALA A 96 0.25 -12.01 -8.84
N GLY A 97 0.59 -12.19 -7.56
CA GLY A 97 0.16 -13.32 -6.76
C GLY A 97 -1.35 -13.36 -6.46
N SER A 98 -2.02 -12.20 -6.46
CA SER A 98 -3.47 -12.11 -6.24
C SER A 98 -4.31 -12.37 -7.48
N MET A 99 -3.70 -12.30 -8.66
CA MET A 99 -4.40 -12.52 -9.93
C MET A 99 -4.55 -14.01 -10.27
N LEU A 100 -3.66 -14.85 -9.75
CA LEU A 100 -3.66 -16.30 -9.99
C LEU A 100 -3.65 -17.08 -8.67
N PRO A 101 -4.76 -17.74 -8.31
CA PRO A 101 -4.81 -18.59 -7.13
C PRO A 101 -3.91 -19.82 -7.31
N LEU A 102 -2.95 -20.00 -6.40
CA LEU A 102 -2.10 -21.20 -6.34
C LEU A 102 -2.62 -22.12 -5.22
N PRO A 103 -3.20 -23.30 -5.52
CA PRO A 103 -3.85 -24.15 -4.51
C PRO A 103 -2.94 -24.59 -3.34
N ASN A 104 -1.64 -24.71 -3.59
CA ASN A 104 -0.65 -25.19 -2.61
C ASN A 104 0.02 -24.06 -1.82
N ARG A 105 -0.37 -22.79 -2.02
CA ARG A 105 0.22 -21.63 -1.32
C ARG A 105 -0.89 -20.69 -0.86
N ASN A 106 -1.07 -20.54 0.45
CA ASN A 106 -2.03 -19.59 0.99
C ASN A 106 -1.50 -18.16 0.79
N TYR A 107 -2.19 -17.38 -0.06
CA TYR A 107 -1.79 -16.03 -0.46
C TYR A 107 -1.57 -15.10 0.74
N LEU A 108 -2.44 -15.17 1.76
CA LEU A 108 -2.31 -14.36 2.97
C LEU A 108 -1.04 -14.69 3.73
N VAL A 109 -0.70 -15.97 3.87
CA VAL A 109 0.50 -16.40 4.61
C VAL A 109 1.77 -16.03 3.86
N THR A 110 1.81 -16.20 2.54
CA THR A 110 3.04 -16.00 1.75
C THR A 110 3.30 -14.54 1.37
N HIS A 111 2.25 -13.74 1.15
CA HIS A 111 2.42 -12.41 0.58
C HIS A 111 1.97 -11.28 1.51
N ILE A 112 0.98 -11.50 2.37
CA ILE A 112 0.38 -10.43 3.19
C ILE A 112 0.94 -10.40 4.60
N ARG A 113 0.95 -11.54 5.31
CA ARG A 113 1.42 -11.66 6.70
C ARG A 113 2.79 -11.08 7.02
N PRO A 114 3.81 -11.17 6.15
CA PRO A 114 5.12 -10.62 6.47
C PRO A 114 5.11 -9.11 6.71
N ASN A 115 4.24 -8.36 6.01
CA ASN A 115 4.10 -6.92 6.17
C ASN A 115 2.76 -6.43 5.56
N PRO A 116 1.61 -6.54 6.27
CA PRO A 116 0.32 -6.15 5.71
C PRO A 116 0.26 -4.65 5.41
N ASP A 117 -0.30 -4.27 4.26
CA ASP A 117 -0.34 -2.88 3.81
C ASP A 117 -1.74 -2.43 3.37
N LEU A 118 -1.95 -1.12 3.41
CA LEU A 118 -3.14 -0.45 2.87
C LEU A 118 -2.84 0.29 1.56
N TYR A 119 -1.57 0.59 1.28
CA TYR A 119 -1.15 1.32 0.09
C TYR A 119 -1.57 0.61 -1.20
N GLY A 120 -1.16 -0.65 -1.40
CA GLY A 120 -1.50 -1.41 -2.61
C GLY A 120 -3.01 -1.54 -2.82
N PRO A 121 -3.75 -2.09 -1.84
CA PRO A 121 -5.21 -2.18 -1.86
C PRO A 121 -5.93 -0.87 -2.20
N PHE A 122 -5.50 0.24 -1.60
CA PHE A 122 -6.09 1.56 -1.87
C PHE A 122 -5.92 1.96 -3.34
N TRP A 123 -4.70 1.85 -3.88
CA TRP A 123 -4.43 2.21 -5.27
C TRP A 123 -5.11 1.26 -6.27
N ILE A 124 -5.24 -0.02 -5.94
CA ILE A 124 -6.00 -0.98 -6.74
C ILE A 124 -7.47 -0.56 -6.82
N CYS A 125 -8.09 -0.23 -5.69
CA CYS A 125 -9.48 0.24 -5.66
C CYS A 125 -9.65 1.52 -6.46
N LEU A 126 -8.77 2.50 -6.24
CA LEU A 126 -8.83 3.80 -6.91
C LEU A 126 -8.68 3.67 -8.43
N THR A 127 -7.69 2.89 -8.88
CA THR A 127 -7.48 2.65 -10.32
C THR A 127 -8.68 1.93 -10.94
N LEU A 128 -9.23 0.93 -10.26
CA LEU A 128 -10.40 0.19 -10.73
C LEU A 128 -11.64 1.09 -10.88
N VAL A 129 -11.85 2.06 -9.98
CA VAL A 129 -12.93 3.06 -10.09
C VAL A 129 -12.80 3.84 -11.40
N PHE A 130 -11.61 4.37 -11.68
CA PHE A 130 -11.39 5.16 -12.88
C PHE A 130 -11.45 4.33 -14.15
N THR A 131 -10.81 3.16 -14.19
CA THR A 131 -10.81 2.32 -15.39
C THR A 131 -12.22 1.84 -15.72
N THR A 132 -13.01 1.43 -14.72
CA THR A 132 -14.40 0.99 -14.93
C THR A 132 -15.31 2.14 -15.40
N ALA A 133 -15.20 3.31 -14.77
CA ALA A 133 -16.02 4.46 -15.15
C ALA A 133 -15.66 5.02 -16.54
N ILE A 134 -14.38 5.05 -16.89
CA ILE A 134 -13.90 5.47 -18.21
C ILE A 134 -14.32 4.44 -19.27
N ALA A 135 -14.08 3.15 -19.02
CA ALA A 135 -14.45 2.08 -19.96
C ALA A 135 -15.95 2.05 -20.21
N GLY A 136 -16.77 2.16 -19.16
CA GLY A 136 -18.22 2.23 -19.29
C GLY A 136 -18.71 3.49 -20.01
N ASN A 137 -18.05 4.64 -19.86
CA ASN A 137 -18.40 5.84 -20.64
C ASN A 137 -18.00 5.70 -22.11
N LEU A 138 -16.82 5.15 -22.39
CA LEU A 138 -16.32 4.93 -23.74
C LEU A 138 -17.17 3.90 -24.51
N ALA A 139 -17.56 2.82 -23.83
CA ALA A 139 -18.55 1.84 -24.30
C ALA A 139 -19.83 2.51 -24.82
N ASN A 140 -20.44 3.35 -23.99
CA ASN A 140 -21.65 4.09 -24.34
C ASN A 140 -21.43 5.03 -25.52
N TYR A 141 -20.26 5.68 -25.59
CA TYR A 141 -19.90 6.55 -26.71
C TYR A 141 -19.85 5.78 -28.03
N LEU A 142 -19.15 4.64 -28.05
CA LEU A 142 -18.99 3.81 -29.26
C LEU A 142 -20.33 3.28 -29.79
N GLN A 143 -21.27 2.92 -28.90
CA GLN A 143 -22.62 2.53 -29.31
C GLN A 143 -23.41 3.72 -29.89
N SER A 144 -23.30 4.90 -29.25
CA SER A 144 -24.04 6.10 -29.63
C SER A 144 -23.51 6.76 -30.91
N ALA A 145 -22.25 6.54 -31.28
CA ALA A 145 -21.60 7.16 -32.43
C ALA A 145 -22.23 6.80 -33.79
N SER A 146 -23.05 5.74 -33.84
CA SER A 146 -23.77 5.32 -35.06
C SER A 146 -25.11 6.03 -35.28
N VAL A 147 -25.57 6.82 -34.29
CA VAL A 147 -26.86 7.54 -34.32
C VAL A 147 -26.55 9.04 -34.27
N ASN A 148 -27.38 9.89 -34.91
CA ASN A 148 -27.27 11.36 -34.83
C ASN A 148 -27.62 11.88 -33.41
N TYR A 149 -26.85 11.45 -32.41
CA TYR A 149 -27.04 11.74 -31.00
C TYR A 149 -25.82 12.48 -30.46
N VAL A 150 -26.04 13.61 -29.78
CA VAL A 150 -24.97 14.35 -29.10
C VAL A 150 -24.66 13.62 -27.80
N TRP A 151 -23.57 12.84 -27.82
CA TRP A 151 -23.12 12.12 -26.64
C TRP A 151 -22.70 13.05 -25.51
N LYS A 152 -23.04 12.67 -24.28
CA LYS A 152 -22.65 13.36 -23.04
C LYS A 152 -22.01 12.36 -22.09
N TYR A 153 -20.93 12.79 -21.43
CA TYR A 153 -20.26 12.01 -20.40
C TYR A 153 -21.16 11.89 -19.16
N ASP A 154 -21.28 10.67 -18.62
CA ASP A 154 -22.02 10.42 -17.39
C ASP A 154 -21.05 10.35 -16.19
N PHE A 155 -21.04 11.45 -15.41
CA PHE A 155 -20.26 11.56 -14.19
C PHE A 155 -20.75 10.64 -13.07
N HIS A 156 -22.01 10.20 -13.09
CA HIS A 156 -22.54 9.30 -12.05
C HIS A 156 -21.85 7.95 -12.07
N LYS A 157 -21.31 7.52 -13.23
CA LYS A 157 -20.53 6.27 -13.31
C LYS A 157 -19.33 6.28 -12.37
N VAL A 158 -18.63 7.40 -12.22
CA VAL A 158 -17.49 7.51 -11.30
C VAL A 158 -17.94 7.34 -9.86
N SER A 159 -18.99 8.06 -9.44
CA SER A 159 -19.53 7.97 -8.09
C SER A 159 -20.08 6.59 -7.77
N LEU A 160 -20.81 5.96 -8.70
CA LEU A 160 -21.35 4.61 -8.54
C LEU A 160 -20.20 3.60 -8.40
N ALA A 161 -19.16 3.70 -9.23
CA ALA A 161 -17.99 2.82 -9.15
C ALA A 161 -17.27 2.98 -7.81
N ALA A 162 -17.04 4.23 -7.39
CA ALA A 162 -16.42 4.54 -6.11
C ALA A 162 -17.22 3.97 -4.95
N THR A 163 -18.53 4.22 -4.90
CA THR A 163 -19.40 3.68 -3.86
C THR A 163 -19.38 2.15 -3.85
N ALA A 164 -19.54 1.48 -5.00
CA ALA A 164 -19.56 0.02 -5.07
C ALA A 164 -18.22 -0.61 -4.62
N ILE A 165 -17.10 -0.12 -5.14
CA ILE A 165 -15.76 -0.69 -4.87
C ILE A 165 -15.32 -0.42 -3.44
N PHE A 166 -15.41 0.83 -2.96
CA PHE A 166 -14.96 1.16 -1.60
C PHE A 166 -15.88 0.60 -0.53
N SER A 167 -17.20 0.54 -0.76
CA SER A 167 -18.11 -0.11 0.19
C SER A 167 -17.84 -1.61 0.29
N TYR A 168 -17.58 -2.28 -0.84
CA TYR A 168 -17.15 -3.68 -0.82
C TYR A 168 -15.83 -3.87 -0.06
N TRP A 169 -14.81 -3.05 -0.37
CA TRP A 169 -13.49 -3.16 0.23
C TRP A 169 -13.48 -2.90 1.74
N TRP A 170 -14.38 -2.06 2.26
CA TRP A 170 -14.47 -1.79 3.70
C TRP A 170 -15.48 -2.66 4.44
N LEU A 171 -16.73 -2.72 3.96
CA LEU A 171 -17.83 -3.32 4.72
C LEU A 171 -17.75 -4.84 4.77
N ILE A 172 -17.35 -5.49 3.68
CA ILE A 172 -17.30 -6.96 3.63
C ILE A 172 -16.17 -7.51 4.50
N PRO A 173 -14.93 -6.98 4.45
CA PRO A 173 -13.88 -7.35 5.41
C PRO A 173 -14.26 -7.09 6.86
N LEU A 174 -14.93 -5.96 7.14
CA LEU A 174 -15.38 -5.62 8.49
C LEU A 174 -16.42 -6.62 9.00
N PHE A 175 -17.40 -6.95 8.18
CA PHE A 175 -18.42 -7.95 8.49
C PHE A 175 -17.80 -9.33 8.73
N LEU A 176 -16.90 -9.77 7.83
CA LEU A 176 -16.20 -11.04 7.99
C LEU A 176 -15.32 -11.04 9.25
N TYR A 177 -14.60 -9.96 9.52
CA TYR A 177 -13.81 -9.82 10.74
C TYR A 177 -14.68 -9.95 11.99
N GLY A 178 -15.85 -9.33 12.02
CA GLY A 178 -16.81 -9.47 13.12
C GLY A 178 -17.24 -10.92 13.37
N ILE A 179 -17.54 -11.67 12.31
CA ILE A 179 -17.89 -13.10 12.39
C ILE A 179 -16.71 -13.91 12.94
N LEU A 180 -15.51 -13.70 12.38
CA LEU A 180 -14.31 -14.42 12.80
C LEU A 180 -13.90 -14.09 14.23
N TRP A 181 -14.05 -12.84 14.65
CA TRP A 181 -13.75 -12.38 16.00
C TRP A 181 -14.71 -12.98 17.02
N TRP A 182 -16.03 -12.98 16.75
CA TRP A 182 -17.02 -13.68 17.60
C TRP A 182 -16.60 -15.13 17.81
N ARG A 183 -16.13 -15.79 16.75
CA ARG A 183 -15.74 -17.19 16.77
C ARG A 183 -14.32 -17.45 17.30
N GLY A 184 -13.52 -16.41 17.57
CA GLY A 184 -12.06 -16.49 17.78
C GLY A 184 -11.56 -17.39 18.92
N ASN A 185 -12.46 -18.00 19.69
CA ASN A 185 -12.18 -19.05 20.69
C ASN A 185 -12.14 -20.48 20.10
N GLN A 186 -12.57 -20.69 18.85
CA GLN A 186 -12.76 -22.02 18.25
C GLN A 186 -11.74 -22.37 17.16
N THR A 187 -10.86 -21.45 16.77
CA THR A 187 -10.02 -21.59 15.56
C THR A 187 -8.53 -21.46 15.87
N SER A 188 -7.72 -22.29 15.23
CA SER A 188 -6.25 -22.29 15.42
C SER A 188 -5.54 -21.06 14.80
N VAL A 189 -6.19 -20.36 13.86
CA VAL A 189 -5.62 -19.22 13.13
C VAL A 189 -6.43 -17.95 13.43
N ARG A 190 -5.77 -16.91 13.94
CA ARG A 190 -6.36 -15.58 14.11
C ARG A 190 -5.92 -14.67 12.96
N TYR A 191 -6.89 -14.03 12.33
CA TYR A 191 -6.66 -12.97 11.35
C TYR A 191 -6.94 -11.61 11.98
N THR A 192 -6.06 -10.67 11.72
CA THR A 192 -6.26 -9.24 12.00
C THR A 192 -7.16 -8.62 10.94
N PHE A 193 -7.87 -7.56 11.28
CA PHE A 193 -8.68 -6.81 10.31
C PHE A 193 -7.84 -6.34 9.11
N LEU A 194 -6.59 -5.91 9.36
CA LEU A 194 -5.66 -5.45 8.33
C LEU A 194 -5.31 -6.54 7.32
N GLU A 195 -5.08 -7.78 7.76
CA GLU A 195 -4.84 -8.89 6.82
C GLU A 195 -6.06 -9.14 5.93
N ILE A 196 -7.28 -9.06 6.48
CA ILE A 196 -8.52 -9.32 5.74
C ILE A 196 -8.76 -8.20 4.71
N ILE A 197 -8.73 -6.93 5.11
CA ILE A 197 -8.94 -5.80 4.19
C ILE A 197 -7.86 -5.76 3.09
N CYS A 198 -6.62 -6.13 3.42
CA CYS A 198 -5.52 -6.19 2.45
C CYS A 198 -5.77 -7.28 1.40
N VAL A 199 -6.10 -8.50 1.82
CA VAL A 199 -6.45 -9.61 0.90
C VAL A 199 -7.62 -9.24 -0.01
N TYR A 200 -8.68 -8.66 0.54
CA TYR A 200 -9.84 -8.25 -0.25
C TYR A 200 -9.47 -7.20 -1.29
N GLY A 201 -8.68 -6.19 -0.93
CA GLY A 201 -8.26 -5.16 -1.89
C GLY A 201 -7.36 -5.71 -2.99
N TYR A 202 -6.36 -6.54 -2.66
CA TYR A 202 -5.51 -7.17 -3.67
C TYR A 202 -6.28 -8.10 -4.59
N SER A 203 -7.27 -8.84 -4.07
CA SER A 203 -8.11 -9.72 -4.89
C SER A 203 -8.84 -8.97 -6.02
N LEU A 204 -9.06 -7.66 -5.89
CA LEU A 204 -9.69 -6.84 -6.91
C LEU A 204 -8.77 -6.49 -8.09
N ALA A 205 -7.46 -6.73 -8.00
CA ALA A 205 -6.51 -6.33 -9.02
C ALA A 205 -6.80 -6.94 -10.40
N ILE A 206 -7.34 -8.16 -10.45
CA ILE A 206 -7.72 -8.82 -11.71
C ILE A 206 -8.81 -8.06 -12.47
N TYR A 207 -9.65 -7.28 -11.78
CA TYR A 207 -10.70 -6.50 -12.43
C TYR A 207 -10.15 -5.26 -13.13
N ILE A 208 -8.92 -4.80 -12.84
CA ILE A 208 -8.32 -3.66 -13.54
C ILE A 208 -8.15 -3.98 -15.03
N PRO A 209 -7.40 -5.02 -15.46
CA PRO A 209 -7.28 -5.35 -16.88
C PRO A 209 -8.63 -5.78 -17.49
N ILE A 210 -9.49 -6.48 -16.74
CA ILE A 210 -10.84 -6.84 -17.20
C ILE A 210 -11.68 -5.59 -17.53
N SER A 211 -11.64 -4.57 -16.67
CA SER A 211 -12.42 -3.34 -16.87
C SER A 211 -12.01 -2.58 -18.12
N ILE A 212 -10.72 -2.62 -18.49
CA ILE A 212 -10.23 -2.03 -19.74
C ILE A 212 -10.75 -2.83 -20.95
N LEU A 213 -10.76 -4.16 -20.86
CA LEU A 213 -11.28 -5.03 -21.93
C LEU A 213 -12.78 -4.87 -22.17
N TRP A 214 -13.56 -4.43 -21.16
CA TRP A 214 -15.00 -4.15 -21.32
C TRP A 214 -15.34 -3.02 -22.28
N VAL A 215 -14.37 -2.19 -22.69
CA VAL A 215 -14.55 -1.26 -23.82
C VAL A 215 -15.00 -2.00 -25.09
N ILE A 216 -14.59 -3.26 -25.26
CA ILE A 216 -15.04 -4.12 -26.35
C ILE A 216 -16.49 -4.53 -26.07
N GLN A 217 -17.42 -3.94 -26.83
CA GLN A 217 -18.88 -4.11 -26.67
C GLN A 217 -19.41 -5.42 -27.24
N VAL A 218 -18.83 -6.54 -26.82
CA VAL A 218 -19.22 -7.89 -27.22
C VAL A 218 -19.80 -8.62 -26.02
N ASN A 219 -21.12 -8.77 -26.00
CA ASN A 219 -21.87 -9.27 -24.85
C ASN A 219 -21.32 -10.59 -24.29
N TRP A 220 -21.11 -11.62 -25.13
CA TRP A 220 -20.58 -12.90 -24.67
C TRP A 220 -19.17 -12.81 -24.07
N LEU A 221 -18.31 -11.93 -24.62
CA LEU A 221 -16.95 -11.72 -24.13
C LEU A 221 -16.98 -11.07 -22.75
N GLN A 222 -17.85 -10.09 -22.55
CA GLN A 222 -18.02 -9.39 -21.27
C GLN A 222 -18.43 -10.36 -20.16
N TRP A 223 -19.40 -11.24 -20.39
CA TRP A 223 -19.80 -12.26 -19.41
C TRP A 223 -18.67 -13.26 -19.11
N ILE A 224 -17.92 -13.69 -20.13
CA ILE A 224 -16.76 -14.58 -19.92
C ILE A 224 -15.72 -13.88 -19.03
N LEU A 225 -15.39 -12.62 -19.31
CA LEU A 225 -14.44 -11.87 -18.49
C LEU A 225 -14.91 -11.71 -17.04
N VAL A 226 -16.20 -11.46 -16.83
CA VAL A 226 -16.81 -11.36 -15.49
C VAL A 226 -16.70 -12.68 -14.74
N ILE A 227 -17.04 -13.80 -15.39
CA ILE A 227 -16.94 -15.13 -14.79
C ILE A 227 -15.48 -15.44 -14.44
N ILE A 228 -14.55 -15.18 -15.35
CA ILE A 228 -13.11 -15.40 -15.10
C ILE A 228 -12.63 -14.55 -13.92
N GLY A 229 -12.96 -13.26 -13.89
CA GLY A 229 -12.61 -12.36 -12.78
C GLY A 229 -13.15 -12.85 -11.44
N ALA A 230 -14.44 -13.20 -11.41
CA ALA A 230 -15.11 -13.70 -10.21
C ALA A 230 -14.54 -15.03 -9.71
N VAL A 231 -14.21 -15.94 -10.63
CA VAL A 231 -13.60 -17.24 -10.28
C VAL A 231 -12.18 -17.05 -9.76
N LEU A 232 -11.33 -16.30 -10.47
CA LEU A 232 -9.92 -16.11 -10.07
C LEU A 232 -9.82 -15.37 -8.73
N SER A 233 -10.51 -14.23 -8.61
CA SER A 233 -10.51 -13.42 -7.39
C SER A 233 -11.23 -14.13 -6.23
N GLY A 234 -12.40 -14.71 -6.48
CA GLY A 234 -13.15 -15.47 -5.48
C GLY A 234 -12.39 -16.70 -4.98
N SER A 235 -11.64 -17.38 -5.83
CA SER A 235 -10.78 -18.51 -5.43
C SER A 235 -9.66 -18.07 -4.49
N VAL A 236 -9.03 -16.91 -4.75
CA VAL A 236 -8.02 -16.35 -3.83
C VAL A 236 -8.62 -16.13 -2.44
N LEU A 237 -9.84 -15.58 -2.35
CA LEU A 237 -10.53 -15.38 -1.07
C LEU A 237 -10.83 -16.73 -0.39
N ILE A 238 -11.43 -17.68 -1.11
CA ILE A 238 -11.80 -18.99 -0.54
C ILE A 238 -10.57 -19.74 -0.03
N ILE A 239 -9.50 -19.85 -0.83
CA ILE A 239 -8.25 -20.52 -0.44
C ILE A 239 -7.61 -19.81 0.75
N THR A 240 -7.68 -18.48 0.78
CA THR A 240 -7.12 -17.66 1.85
C THR A 240 -7.83 -17.89 3.17
N PHE A 241 -9.18 -17.88 3.18
CA PHE A 241 -9.98 -17.98 4.40
C PHE A 241 -10.30 -19.41 4.82
N TRP A 242 -10.09 -20.42 3.96
CA TRP A 242 -10.27 -21.84 4.29
C TRP A 242 -9.60 -22.24 5.62
N PRO A 243 -8.33 -21.89 5.91
CA PRO A 243 -7.68 -22.29 7.16
C PRO A 243 -8.27 -21.66 8.42
N ALA A 244 -8.97 -20.53 8.32
CA ALA A 244 -9.66 -19.95 9.47
C ALA A 244 -10.95 -20.67 9.81
N VAL A 245 -11.62 -21.29 8.82
CA VAL A 245 -12.93 -21.94 9.01
C VAL A 245 -12.84 -23.47 9.04
N LYS A 246 -11.71 -24.07 8.65
CA LYS A 246 -11.57 -25.54 8.50
C LYS A 246 -11.78 -26.33 9.80
N ASP A 247 -11.53 -25.70 10.94
CA ASP A 247 -11.64 -26.34 12.26
C ASP A 247 -13.10 -26.33 12.76
N ASP A 248 -13.99 -25.59 12.08
CA ASP A 248 -15.41 -25.54 12.42
C ASP A 248 -16.19 -26.75 11.88
N THR A 249 -17.46 -26.85 12.31
CA THR A 249 -18.39 -27.77 11.67
C THR A 249 -18.52 -27.47 10.16
N LYS A 250 -18.65 -28.53 9.35
CA LYS A 250 -18.74 -28.42 7.88
C LYS A 250 -19.82 -27.42 7.43
N HIS A 251 -20.96 -27.39 8.13
CA HIS A 251 -22.05 -26.46 7.83
C HIS A 251 -21.67 -24.99 8.05
N VAL A 252 -21.01 -24.67 9.16
CA VAL A 252 -20.56 -23.30 9.45
C VAL A 252 -19.48 -22.86 8.46
N ALA A 253 -18.48 -23.71 8.21
CA ALA A 253 -17.41 -23.43 7.26
C ALA A 253 -17.95 -23.17 5.86
N LEU A 254 -18.83 -24.05 5.36
CA LEU A 254 -19.46 -23.88 4.05
C LEU A 254 -20.35 -22.63 3.99
N THR A 255 -21.07 -22.31 5.06
CA THR A 255 -21.93 -21.11 5.11
C THR A 255 -21.09 -19.84 4.96
N ILE A 256 -19.97 -19.73 5.69
CA ILE A 256 -19.11 -18.54 5.62
C ILE A 256 -18.46 -18.41 4.25
N LEU A 257 -17.94 -19.50 3.70
CA LEU A 257 -17.35 -19.49 2.36
C LEU A 257 -18.38 -19.16 1.27
N ALA A 258 -19.61 -19.67 1.40
CA ALA A 258 -20.71 -19.33 0.51
C ALA A 258 -21.07 -17.84 0.59
N VAL A 259 -21.13 -17.27 1.80
CA VAL A 259 -21.39 -15.84 2.01
C VAL A 259 -20.29 -14.98 1.35
N ILE A 260 -19.02 -15.34 1.54
CA ILE A 260 -17.88 -14.67 0.87
C ILE A 260 -18.05 -14.71 -0.65
N PHE A 261 -18.33 -15.89 -1.20
CA PHE A 261 -18.52 -16.06 -2.64
C PHE A 261 -19.72 -15.27 -3.17
N ILE A 262 -20.85 -15.26 -2.46
CA ILE A 262 -22.06 -14.52 -2.84
C ILE A 262 -21.79 -13.02 -2.89
N PHE A 263 -21.16 -12.44 -1.87
CA PHE A 263 -20.82 -11.01 -1.89
C PHE A 263 -19.84 -10.67 -3.00
N HIS A 264 -18.87 -11.55 -3.27
CA HIS A 264 -17.92 -11.35 -4.36
C HIS A 264 -18.59 -11.43 -5.75
N ALA A 265 -19.47 -12.41 -5.96
CA ALA A 265 -20.26 -12.54 -7.18
C ALA A 265 -21.22 -11.37 -7.36
N ALA A 266 -21.82 -10.87 -6.27
CA ALA A 266 -22.68 -9.69 -6.30
C ALA A 266 -21.94 -8.44 -6.78
N LEU A 267 -20.67 -8.25 -6.36
CA LEU A 267 -19.82 -7.17 -6.89
C LEU A 267 -19.59 -7.35 -8.40
N ALA A 268 -19.21 -8.56 -8.83
CA ALA A 268 -18.93 -8.85 -10.24
C ALA A 268 -20.17 -8.62 -11.14
N ILE A 269 -21.34 -9.04 -10.68
CA ILE A 269 -22.63 -8.79 -11.35
C ILE A 269 -22.95 -7.29 -11.33
N GLY A 270 -22.70 -6.61 -10.21
CA GLY A 270 -22.88 -5.16 -10.08
C GLY A 270 -22.08 -4.38 -11.12
N PHE A 271 -20.87 -4.84 -11.47
CA PHE A 271 -20.11 -4.25 -12.56
C PHE A 271 -20.82 -4.39 -13.91
N VAL A 272 -21.31 -5.58 -14.24
CA VAL A 272 -22.05 -5.82 -15.49
C VAL A 272 -23.25 -4.91 -15.58
N VAL A 273 -24.12 -4.93 -14.57
CA VAL A 273 -25.40 -4.21 -14.62
C VAL A 273 -25.23 -2.69 -14.65
N SER A 274 -24.17 -2.17 -14.06
CA SER A 274 -24.00 -0.71 -13.89
C SER A 274 -23.12 -0.06 -14.96
N PHE A 275 -22.23 -0.82 -15.60
CA PHE A 275 -21.19 -0.26 -16.47
C PHE A 275 -21.17 -0.81 -17.89
N LEU A 276 -21.81 -1.96 -18.15
CA LEU A 276 -21.87 -2.63 -19.44
C LEU A 276 -23.31 -2.70 -19.97
#